data_AF-M1MLQ0-F1
#
_entry.id   AF-M1MLQ0-F1
#
_cell.length_a   1.000
_cell.length_b   1.000
_cell.length_c   1.000
_cell.angle_alpha   90.00
_cell.angle_beta   90.00
_cell.angle_gamma   90.00
#
_symmetry.space_group_name_H-M   'P 1'
#
loop_
_entity.id
_entity.type
_entity.pdbx_description
1 polymer ?
#
loop_
_entity_poly.entity_id
_entity_poly.type
_entity_poly.pdbx_seq_one_letter_code
_entity_poly.pdbx_strand_id
1 'polypeptide(L)'
;MNYTVLEKSGSDASYDLIIEAIEPKPDNGYIVKSVVATNNKIIEDMINNMLNFEFLQGISWGLRFNFFQHIPDQWILEARLESLFEKMTKKEMSINR
;
A
#
# COMPACT_ATOMS: atom_id res chain seq x y z
N MET A 1 8.58 -5.34 14.44
CA MET A 1 9.37 -4.40 13.62
C MET A 1 8.60 -3.09 13.57
N ASN A 2 9.24 -1.94 13.78
CA ASN A 2 8.57 -0.64 13.70
C ASN A 2 8.68 -0.10 12.27
N TYR A 3 7.55 0.31 11.69
CA TYR A 3 7.47 0.88 10.35
C TYR A 3 7.18 2.37 10.43
N THR A 4 8.00 3.18 9.79
CA THR A 4 7.78 4.61 9.57
C THR A 4 6.95 4.81 8.31
N VAL A 5 5.92 5.66 8.36
CA VAL A 5 5.11 6.01 7.19
C VAL A 5 5.80 7.15 6.44
N LEU A 6 6.12 6.91 5.17
CA LEU A 6 6.74 7.88 4.28
C LEU A 6 5.69 8.74 3.57
N GLU A 7 4.61 8.12 3.12
CA GLU A 7 3.41 8.78 2.59
C GLU A 7 2.19 7.85 2.65
N LYS A 8 0.99 8.40 2.47
CA LYS A 8 -0.26 7.65 2.40
C LYS A 8 -1.18 8.12 1.28
N SER A 9 -2.01 7.18 0.82
CA SER A 9 -3.14 7.40 -0.07
C SER A 9 -4.42 6.94 0.62
N GLY A 10 -5.43 7.81 0.65
CA GLY A 10 -6.60 7.68 1.51
C GLY A 10 -6.52 8.59 2.75
N SER A 11 -7.65 8.75 3.42
CA SER A 11 -7.78 9.51 4.66
C SER A 11 -8.43 8.65 5.71
N ASP A 12 -8.13 8.92 6.98
CA ASP A 12 -8.79 8.28 8.13
C ASP A 12 -10.30 8.60 8.17
N ALA A 13 -10.75 9.60 7.39
CA ALA A 13 -12.15 9.95 7.20
C ALA A 13 -12.89 9.05 6.18
N SER A 14 -12.16 8.36 5.30
CA SER A 14 -12.74 7.38 4.35
C SER A 14 -12.59 5.98 4.96
N TYR A 15 -13.67 5.41 5.45
CA TYR A 15 -13.73 4.14 6.20
C TYR A 15 -13.41 2.87 5.38
N ASP A 16 -12.63 2.99 4.30
CA ASP A 16 -12.51 1.94 3.28
C ASP A 16 -11.09 1.35 3.30
N LEU A 17 -10.13 2.08 2.71
CA LEU A 17 -8.76 1.63 2.48
C LEU A 17 -7.78 2.80 2.60
N ILE A 18 -6.72 2.58 3.38
CA ILE A 18 -5.52 3.42 3.40
C ILE A 18 -4.33 2.58 2.96
N ILE A 19 -3.61 3.07 1.94
CA ILE A 19 -2.35 2.48 1.49
C ILE A 19 -1.21 3.41 1.88
N GLU A 20 -0.23 2.88 2.57
CA GLU A 20 0.94 3.62 3.04
C GLU A 20 2.21 3.10 2.38
N ALA A 21 3.09 4.03 2.00
CA ALA A 21 4.48 3.74 1.76
C ALA A 21 5.20 3.71 3.11
N ILE A 22 5.93 2.63 3.40
CA ILE A 22 6.56 2.39 4.69
C ILE A 22 8.04 2.04 4.56
N GLU A 23 8.79 2.38 5.60
CA GLU A 23 10.19 1.99 5.77
C GLU A 23 10.42 1.38 7.17
N PRO A 24 11.19 0.30 7.31
CA PRO A 24 11.84 -0.47 6.25
C PRO A 24 10.85 -1.24 5.38
N LYS A 25 11.26 -1.56 4.15
CA LYS A 25 10.51 -2.42 3.24
C LYS A 25 10.35 -3.82 3.86
N PRO A 26 9.12 -4.37 3.94
CA PRO A 26 8.92 -5.76 4.34
C PRO A 26 9.53 -6.75 3.34
N ASP A 27 9.87 -7.96 3.78
CA ASP A 27 10.50 -8.99 2.93
C ASP A 27 9.67 -9.30 1.66
N ASN A 28 8.35 -9.35 1.79
CA ASN A 28 7.41 -9.59 0.68
C ASN A 28 7.10 -8.32 -0.12
N GLY A 29 7.74 -7.19 0.19
CA GLY A 29 7.46 -5.87 -0.39
C GLY A 29 6.22 -5.18 0.20
N TYR A 30 5.31 -5.91 0.83
CA TYR A 30 4.12 -5.34 1.45
C TYR A 30 3.64 -6.09 2.70
N ILE A 31 2.72 -5.47 3.44
CA ILE A 31 1.96 -6.09 4.53
C ILE A 31 0.48 -5.69 4.44
N VAL A 32 -0.41 -6.59 4.85
CA VAL A 32 -1.86 -6.37 4.92
C VAL A 32 -2.29 -6.31 6.38
N LYS A 33 -3.06 -5.27 6.72
CA LYS A 33 -3.74 -5.10 8.00
C LYS A 33 -5.24 -4.94 7.77
N SER A 34 -6.01 -5.96 8.10
CA SER A 34 -7.47 -5.87 8.13
C SER A 34 -7.97 -5.90 9.57
N VAL A 35 -9.02 -5.12 9.86
CA VAL A 35 -9.79 -5.27 11.11
C VAL A 35 -10.45 -6.66 11.18
N VAL A 36 -10.85 -7.20 10.03
CA VAL A 36 -11.49 -8.51 9.91
C VAL A 36 -10.48 -9.51 9.33
N ALA A 37 -9.90 -10.35 10.20
CA ALA A 37 -8.82 -11.26 9.83
C ALA A 37 -9.18 -12.25 8.70
N THR A 38 -10.46 -12.63 8.58
CA THR A 38 -10.92 -13.53 7.50
C THR A 38 -10.80 -12.92 6.11
N ASN A 39 -10.72 -11.59 6.00
CA ASN A 39 -10.58 -10.91 4.71
C ASN A 39 -9.13 -10.84 4.24
N ASN A 40 -8.14 -11.09 5.10
CA ASN A 40 -6.71 -10.97 4.75
C ASN A 40 -6.36 -11.80 3.52
N LYS A 41 -6.81 -13.05 3.45
CA LYS A 41 -6.50 -13.93 2.32
C LYS A 41 -7.06 -13.42 1.00
N ILE A 42 -8.33 -12.97 1.00
CA ILE A 42 -8.98 -12.44 -0.21
C ILE A 42 -8.25 -11.19 -0.69
N ILE A 43 -7.88 -10.32 0.26
CA ILE A 43 -7.14 -9.10 -0.02
C ILE A 43 -5.73 -9.41 -0.56
N GLU A 44 -5.02 -10.36 0.06
CA GLU A 44 -3.70 -10.81 -0.42
C GLU A 44 -3.80 -11.38 -1.83
N ASP A 45 -4.81 -12.20 -2.12
CA ASP A 45 -5.06 -12.72 -3.47
C ASP A 45 -5.31 -11.58 -4.47
N MET A 46 -6.12 -10.57 -4.11
CA MET A 46 -6.33 -9.38 -4.94
C MET A 46 -5.02 -8.62 -5.19
N ILE A 47 -4.24 -8.35 -4.14
CA ILE A 47 -2.96 -7.65 -4.24
C ILE A 47 -1.98 -8.42 -5.12
N ASN A 48 -1.88 -9.74 -4.96
CA ASN A 48 -0.98 -10.59 -5.75
C ASN A 48 -1.38 -10.65 -7.23
N ASN A 49 -2.68 -10.53 -7.55
CA ASN A 49 -3.16 -10.45 -8.93
C ASN A 49 -2.87 -9.08 -9.57
N MET A 50 -2.80 -8.02 -8.77
CA MET A 50 -2.62 -6.64 -9.24
C MET A 50 -1.15 -6.22 -9.29
N LEU A 51 -0.36 -6.60 -8.29
CA LEU A 51 1.02 -6.17 -8.14
C LEU A 51 1.97 -7.20 -8.71
N ASN A 52 2.79 -6.78 -9.66
CA ASN A 52 3.93 -7.55 -10.09
C ASN A 52 5.01 -7.51 -8.99
N PHE A 53 5.44 -8.68 -8.51
CA PHE A 53 6.53 -8.81 -7.54
C PHE A 53 7.83 -8.15 -8.00
N GLU A 54 8.14 -8.19 -9.30
CA GLU A 54 9.34 -7.54 -9.85
C GLU A 54 9.30 -6.02 -9.67
N PHE A 55 8.11 -5.41 -9.84
CA PHE A 55 7.93 -3.99 -9.61
C PHE A 55 8.15 -3.64 -8.14
N LEU A 56 7.66 -4.47 -7.22
CA LEU A 56 7.92 -4.28 -5.80
C LEU A 56 9.40 -4.41 -5.45
N GLN A 57 10.18 -5.24 -6.15
CA GLN A 57 11.63 -5.32 -5.94
C GLN A 57 12.36 -4.04 -6.34
N GLY A 58 11.83 -3.29 -7.31
CA GLY A 58 12.43 -2.05 -7.81
C GLY A 58 12.36 -0.85 -6.85
N ILE A 59 11.51 -0.90 -5.81
CA ILE A 59 11.37 0.18 -4.82
C ILE A 59 12.14 -0.12 -3.52
N SER A 60 12.69 0.92 -2.90
CA SER A 60 13.45 0.84 -1.63
C SER A 60 12.55 0.81 -0.39
N TRP A 61 11.29 1.20 -0.54
CA TRP A 61 10.25 1.21 0.48
C TRP A 61 9.23 0.10 0.23
N GLY A 62 8.34 -0.15 1.19
CA GLY A 62 7.29 -1.16 1.08
C GLY A 62 5.88 -0.60 1.19
N LEU A 63 4.89 -1.44 0.96
CA LEU A 63 3.48 -1.06 1.07
C LEU A 63 2.86 -1.58 2.36
N ARG A 64 2.00 -0.79 2.98
CA ARG A 64 1.09 -1.25 4.03
C ARG A 64 -0.34 -0.93 3.63
N PHE A 65 -1.13 -1.97 3.47
CA PHE A 65 -2.56 -1.84 3.18
C PHE A 65 -3.34 -1.96 4.49
N ASN A 66 -4.13 -0.94 4.82
CA ASN A 66 -5.00 -0.93 5.99
C ASN A 66 -6.46 -0.93 5.54
N PHE A 67 -7.18 -1.99 5.88
CA PHE A 67 -8.58 -2.22 5.55
C PHE A 67 -9.42 -2.16 6.81
N PHE A 68 -10.45 -1.31 6.80
CA PHE A 68 -11.17 -0.96 8.03
C PHE A 68 -12.51 -1.67 8.20
N GLN A 69 -13.23 -1.96 7.11
CA GLN A 69 -14.57 -2.55 7.20
C GLN A 69 -14.89 -3.55 6.09
N HIS A 70 -14.88 -3.11 4.84
CA HIS A 70 -15.25 -3.94 3.69
C HIS A 70 -14.04 -4.20 2.79
N ILE A 71 -14.16 -5.25 1.96
CA ILE A 71 -13.22 -5.48 0.85
C ILE A 71 -13.56 -4.44 -0.21
N PRO A 72 -12.67 -3.49 -0.55
CA PRO A 72 -12.95 -2.49 -1.55
C PRO A 72 -12.94 -3.11 -2.93
N ASP A 73 -13.62 -2.47 -3.87
CA ASP A 73 -13.51 -2.83 -5.27
C ASP A 73 -12.06 -2.67 -5.77
N GLN A 74 -11.67 -3.51 -6.72
CA GLN A 74 -10.33 -3.50 -7.31
C GLN A 74 -9.91 -2.11 -7.82
N TRP A 75 -10.82 -1.39 -8.48
CA TRP A 75 -10.53 -0.04 -9.02
C TRP A 75 -10.17 0.98 -7.94
N ILE A 76 -10.70 0.82 -6.71
CA ILE A 76 -10.36 1.68 -5.57
C ILE A 76 -8.91 1.39 -5.14
N LEU A 77 -8.51 0.12 -5.10
CA LEU A 77 -7.12 -0.25 -4.80
C LEU A 77 -6.17 0.34 -5.84
N GLU A 78 -6.49 0.20 -7.12
CA GLU A 78 -5.69 0.72 -8.24
C GLU A 78 -5.50 2.23 -8.13
N ALA A 79 -6.60 2.99 -7.99
CA ALA A 79 -6.55 4.44 -7.87
C ALA A 79 -5.76 4.91 -6.64
N ARG A 80 -5.84 4.17 -5.53
CA ARG A 80 -5.09 4.48 -4.31
C ARG A 80 -3.60 4.20 -4.49
N LEU A 81 -3.23 3.09 -5.13
CA LEU A 81 -1.85 2.74 -5.44
C LEU A 81 -1.25 3.79 -6.38
N GLU A 82 -1.92 4.09 -7.50
CA GLU A 82 -1.46 5.08 -8.48
C GLU A 82 -1.18 6.44 -7.80
N SER A 83 -2.14 6.93 -7.01
CA SER A 83 -1.96 8.18 -6.26
C SER A 83 -0.76 8.13 -5.30
N LEU A 84 -0.54 7.00 -4.61
CA LEU A 84 0.61 6.84 -3.71
C LEU A 84 1.93 6.86 -4.49
N PHE A 85 2.02 6.13 -5.60
CA PHE A 85 3.23 6.07 -6.42
C PHE A 85 3.57 7.41 -7.05
N GLU A 86 2.58 8.19 -7.49
CA GLU A 86 2.81 9.55 -7.97
C GLU A 86 3.41 10.45 -6.88
N LYS A 87 2.88 10.37 -5.65
CA LYS A 87 3.38 11.13 -4.49
C LYS A 87 4.82 10.73 -4.15
N MET A 88 5.10 9.43 -4.13
CA MET A 88 6.45 8.91 -3.84
C MET A 88 7.46 9.30 -4.91
N THR A 89 7.11 9.17 -6.20
CA THR A 89 7.97 9.60 -7.31
C THR A 89 8.32 11.09 -7.20
N LYS A 90 7.31 11.95 -6.93
CA LYS A 90 7.54 13.39 -6.72
C LYS A 90 8.48 13.66 -5.55
N LYS A 91 8.35 12.90 -4.46
CA LYS A 91 9.17 13.02 -3.25
C LYS A 91 10.62 12.60 -3.52
N GLU A 92 10.84 11.45 -4.16
CA GLU A 92 12.18 10.97 -4.52
C GLU A 92 12.89 11.93 -5.48
N MET A 93 12.17 12.51 -6.45
CA MET A 93 12.71 13.55 -7.33
C MET A 93 13.08 14.84 -6.59
N SER A 94 12.40 15.16 -5.48
CA SER A 94 12.68 16.37 -4.69
C SER A 94 13.90 16.24 -3.78
N ILE A 95 14.24 15.01 -3.36
CA ILE A 95 15.37 14.72 -2.48
C ILE A 95 16.70 14.66 -3.27
N ASN A 96 16.62 14.31 -4.56
CA ASN A 96 17.79 14.20 -5.46
C ASN A 96 18.17 15.52 -6.17
N ARG A 97 17.68 16.68 -5.70
CA ARG A 97 18.04 18.02 -6.19
C ARG A 97 18.89 18.75 -5.17
#